data_AF-A0A165R841-F1
#
_entry.id   AF-A0A165R841-F1
#
_cell.length_a   1.000
_cell.length_b   1.000
_cell.length_c   1.000
_cell.angle_alpha   90.00
_cell.angle_beta   90.00
_cell.angle_gamma   90.00
#
_symmetry.space_group_name_H-M   'P 1'
#
loop_
_entity.id
_entity.type
_entity.pdbx_description
1 polymer ?
#
loop_
_entity_poly.entity_id
_entity_poly.type
_entity_poly.pdbx_seq_one_letter_code
_entity_poly.pdbx_strand_id
1 'polypeptide(L)'
;MTEQTPLDRFKQALTGTARALAREDEVEVAWSADSPSQAGKNFRVPLPGRTLPHDQARQARGFADSFALRLRHHDEGVHSSGAPREPIARACYDAIEQTRYEALGATRYSGIRANLTSAVEMRTASDPIARATEASQVPLPTALSLMLREALTGDPIPERAREGVDMVREEIEAKAGMDIASMADNLEDQSAFQKLALDMLRHLDLTLPEDAEDSGDDTGEDEGEAPEEDETGEDEQDEGDAEPQSSEIAGEPAQGESDADTDGEEGGEQEMGEGDPADDGEEGMQPVRPNRPWTDLPEEFDYKHFTDKFDEVVEAPELCDHEELDRLRSYLDSQLAGLQGIVTRLANRLQRRLMAQQNRSWDFDQEEGLLDAARLTRVVISPGHALSYKVERDTEFKDTVVTLLIDNSGSMRGRPISIAAISADILARTLERCGVKTEILGFTTRAWKGGQSREAWLADGRPADPGRLNDLRHIIYKKADEPWRRARRNLGLMMREGLLKENIDGEALLWAHTRLLARPEDRRILMVISDGAPVDDSTLSVNQAGYLEGHLRKVIGWIEKQSPVQLVAIGIGHDVTRYYKRAVTIMDVEQLGGTIIEQLAGLFEGEKG
;
A
#
# COMPACT_ATOMS: atom_id res chain seq x y z
N MET A 1 -17.28 -31.89 -18.78
CA MET A 1 -16.54 -31.96 -17.51
C MET A 1 -15.06 -31.96 -17.86
N THR A 2 -14.38 -30.82 -17.70
CA THR A 2 -12.94 -30.71 -17.92
C THR A 2 -12.21 -31.64 -16.96
N GLU A 3 -11.32 -32.49 -17.46
CA GLU A 3 -10.51 -33.39 -16.64
C GLU A 3 -9.67 -32.55 -15.66
N GLN A 4 -9.88 -32.72 -14.36
CA GLN A 4 -9.10 -32.04 -13.33
C GLN A 4 -7.65 -32.51 -13.39
N THR A 5 -6.71 -31.57 -13.46
CA THR A 5 -5.29 -31.93 -13.44
C THR A 5 -4.89 -32.48 -12.06
N PRO A 6 -3.79 -33.26 -11.95
CA PRO A 6 -3.27 -33.69 -10.65
C PRO A 6 -3.03 -32.52 -9.69
N LEU A 7 -2.59 -31.38 -10.23
CA LEU A 7 -2.32 -30.16 -9.47
C LEU A 7 -3.61 -29.50 -8.95
N ASP A 8 -4.71 -29.53 -9.72
CA ASP A 8 -6.02 -29.06 -9.26
C ASP A 8 -6.58 -29.93 -8.14
N ARG A 9 -6.44 -31.26 -8.27
CA ARG A 9 -6.85 -32.21 -7.22
C ARG A 9 -6.03 -32.02 -5.96
N PHE A 10 -4.72 -31.78 -6.10
CA PHE A 10 -3.84 -31.50 -4.97
C PHE A 10 -4.21 -30.18 -4.30
N LYS A 11 -4.47 -29.12 -5.08
CA LYS A 11 -4.96 -27.83 -4.58
C LYS A 11 -6.24 -28.01 -3.77
N GLN A 12 -7.23 -28.72 -4.33
CA GLN A 12 -8.51 -28.95 -3.67
C GLN A 12 -8.35 -29.72 -2.35
N ALA A 13 -7.53 -30.77 -2.34
CA ALA A 13 -7.24 -31.51 -1.11
C ALA A 13 -6.49 -30.65 -0.08
N LEU A 14 -5.56 -29.80 -0.53
CA LEU A 14 -4.81 -28.89 0.32
C LEU A 14 -5.72 -27.85 0.97
N THR A 15 -6.60 -27.22 0.18
CA THR A 15 -7.60 -26.27 0.69
C THR A 15 -8.54 -26.92 1.70
N GLY A 16 -9.07 -28.11 1.40
CA GLY A 16 -9.93 -28.84 2.34
C GLY A 16 -9.22 -29.21 3.65
N THR A 17 -7.94 -29.58 3.58
CA THR A 17 -7.13 -29.86 4.77
C THR A 17 -6.90 -28.59 5.60
N ALA A 18 -6.56 -27.48 4.94
CA ALA A 18 -6.33 -26.19 5.59
C ALA A 18 -7.59 -25.69 6.32
N ARG A 19 -8.77 -25.80 5.68
CA ARG A 19 -10.07 -25.47 6.31
C ARG A 19 -10.34 -26.28 7.57
N ALA A 20 -10.16 -27.60 7.48
CA ALA A 20 -10.38 -28.50 8.61
C ALA A 20 -9.39 -28.24 9.75
N LEU A 21 -8.14 -27.96 9.43
CA LEU A 21 -7.10 -27.67 10.41
C LEU A 21 -7.33 -26.33 11.11
N ALA A 22 -7.67 -25.28 10.35
CA ALA A 22 -7.95 -23.93 10.83
C ALA A 22 -9.31 -23.80 11.56
N ARG A 23 -10.26 -24.72 11.29
CA ARG A 23 -11.68 -24.60 11.65
C ARG A 23 -12.37 -23.37 11.04
N GLU A 24 -12.00 -23.06 9.81
CA GLU A 24 -12.49 -21.91 9.05
C GLU A 24 -12.85 -22.38 7.63
N ASP A 25 -14.10 -22.21 7.21
CA ASP A 25 -14.63 -22.74 5.95
C ASP A 25 -14.29 -21.87 4.73
N GLU A 26 -14.04 -20.59 4.95
CA GLU A 26 -13.68 -19.61 3.92
C GLU A 26 -12.19 -19.62 3.54
N VAL A 27 -11.36 -20.50 4.13
CA VAL A 27 -9.93 -20.56 3.76
C VAL A 27 -9.78 -20.91 2.28
N GLU A 28 -8.98 -20.10 1.57
CA GLU A 28 -8.61 -20.33 0.18
C GLU A 28 -7.10 -20.50 0.03
N VAL A 29 -6.68 -21.58 -0.62
CA VAL A 29 -5.28 -21.83 -0.95
C VAL A 29 -5.05 -21.51 -2.41
N ALA A 30 -4.05 -20.67 -2.70
CA ALA A 30 -3.57 -20.33 -4.02
C ALA A 30 -2.08 -20.65 -4.16
N TRP A 31 -1.64 -20.87 -5.40
CA TRP A 31 -0.22 -21.09 -5.70
C TRP A 31 0.50 -19.75 -5.86
N SER A 32 1.75 -19.69 -5.42
CA SER A 32 2.66 -18.56 -5.58
C SER A 32 3.98 -19.03 -6.16
N ALA A 33 4.54 -18.24 -7.08
CA ALA A 33 5.93 -18.36 -7.51
C ALA A 33 6.87 -17.54 -6.62
N ASP A 34 6.33 -16.55 -5.91
CA ASP A 34 7.02 -15.70 -4.95
C ASP A 34 7.02 -16.31 -3.54
N SER A 35 7.65 -15.63 -2.58
CA SER A 35 7.67 -16.04 -1.17
C SER A 35 6.28 -16.38 -0.63
N PRO A 36 6.13 -17.47 0.15
CA PRO A 36 4.85 -17.85 0.73
C PRO A 36 4.29 -16.77 1.65
N SER A 37 3.00 -16.49 1.55
CA SER A 37 2.36 -15.42 2.31
C SER A 37 0.94 -15.79 2.74
N GLN A 38 0.51 -15.23 3.86
CA GLN A 38 -0.85 -15.36 4.38
C GLN A 38 -1.46 -13.98 4.60
N ALA A 39 -2.68 -13.78 4.09
CA ALA A 39 -3.47 -12.58 4.34
C ALA A 39 -4.86 -13.01 4.84
N GLY A 40 -5.05 -12.97 6.17
CA GLY A 40 -6.25 -13.53 6.80
C GLY A 40 -6.49 -14.98 6.37
N LYS A 41 -7.62 -15.22 5.70
CA LYS A 41 -8.08 -16.53 5.22
C LYS A 41 -7.46 -16.96 3.88
N ASN A 42 -6.69 -16.10 3.22
CA ASN A 42 -6.11 -16.35 1.91
C ASN A 42 -4.64 -16.79 2.03
N PHE A 43 -4.37 -18.03 1.64
CA PHE A 43 -3.05 -18.68 1.75
C PHE A 43 -2.39 -18.76 0.39
N ARG A 44 -1.19 -18.20 0.26
CA ARG A 44 -0.37 -18.31 -0.94
C ARG A 44 0.84 -19.20 -0.64
N VAL A 45 0.86 -20.40 -1.21
CA VAL A 45 1.89 -21.42 -0.95
C VAL A 45 2.69 -21.73 -2.21
N PRO A 46 3.94 -22.24 -2.09
CA PRO A 46 4.79 -22.53 -3.25
C PRO A 46 4.09 -23.39 -4.30
N LEU A 47 4.26 -23.05 -5.58
CA LEU A 47 3.75 -23.85 -6.70
C LEU A 47 4.61 -25.11 -6.89
N PRO A 48 4.07 -26.33 -6.65
CA PRO A 48 4.78 -27.55 -7.02
C PRO A 48 4.81 -27.73 -8.55
N GLY A 49 5.82 -28.42 -9.06
CA GLY A 49 5.93 -28.78 -10.46
C GLY A 49 4.73 -29.59 -10.96
N ARG A 50 4.49 -29.57 -12.28
CA ARG A 50 3.30 -30.20 -12.92
C ARG A 50 3.14 -31.69 -12.63
N THR A 51 4.25 -32.39 -12.36
CA THR A 51 4.29 -33.82 -12.01
C THR A 51 4.07 -34.08 -10.52
N LEU A 52 3.86 -33.03 -9.72
CA LEU A 52 3.82 -33.05 -8.25
C LEU A 52 4.97 -33.85 -7.62
N PRO A 53 6.23 -33.40 -7.79
CA PRO A 53 7.35 -33.99 -7.09
C PRO A 53 7.07 -34.02 -5.59
N HIS A 54 7.36 -35.16 -4.95
CA HIS A 54 6.99 -35.42 -3.57
C HIS A 54 7.52 -34.36 -2.60
N ASP A 55 8.75 -33.89 -2.79
CA ASP A 55 9.38 -32.92 -1.88
C ASP A 55 8.76 -31.52 -2.03
N GLN A 56 8.47 -31.10 -3.26
CA GLN A 56 7.79 -29.82 -3.53
C GLN A 56 6.33 -29.85 -3.03
N ALA A 57 5.65 -30.98 -3.13
CA ALA A 57 4.31 -31.15 -2.57
C ALA A 57 4.32 -31.08 -1.03
N ARG A 58 5.34 -31.63 -0.37
CA ARG A 58 5.52 -31.50 1.09
C ARG A 58 5.84 -30.08 1.51
N GLN A 59 6.67 -29.36 0.77
CA GLN A 59 6.94 -27.94 1.02
C GLN A 59 5.66 -27.11 0.95
N ALA A 60 4.89 -27.23 -0.14
CA ALA A 60 3.62 -26.53 -0.30
C ALA A 60 2.63 -26.84 0.83
N ARG A 61 2.59 -28.11 1.27
CA ARG A 61 1.82 -28.54 2.45
C ARG A 61 2.31 -27.93 3.74
N GLY A 62 3.62 -27.87 3.98
CA GLY A 62 4.18 -27.30 5.21
C GLY A 62 3.79 -25.84 5.43
N PHE A 63 3.82 -25.03 4.37
CA PHE A 63 3.33 -23.65 4.45
C PHE A 63 1.82 -23.57 4.69
N ALA A 64 1.02 -24.39 4.00
CA ALA A 64 -0.44 -24.42 4.23
C ALA A 64 -0.80 -24.84 5.66
N ASP A 65 -0.11 -25.85 6.20
CA ASP A 65 -0.32 -26.34 7.56
C ASP A 65 0.09 -25.27 8.59
N SER A 66 1.23 -24.61 8.40
CA SER A 66 1.68 -23.49 9.24
C SER A 66 0.66 -22.33 9.26
N PHE A 67 0.17 -21.90 8.10
CA PHE A 67 -0.83 -20.82 8.00
C PHE A 67 -2.18 -21.20 8.63
N ALA A 68 -2.61 -22.44 8.48
CA ALA A 68 -3.81 -22.96 9.12
C ALA A 68 -3.67 -23.04 10.65
N LEU A 69 -2.50 -23.44 11.15
CA LEU A 69 -2.20 -23.44 12.58
C LEU A 69 -2.17 -22.02 13.14
N ARG A 70 -1.60 -21.06 12.40
CA ARG A 70 -1.66 -19.64 12.76
C ARG A 70 -3.12 -19.19 12.92
N LEU A 71 -3.99 -19.39 11.92
CA LEU A 71 -5.40 -18.99 12.05
C LEU A 71 -6.10 -19.59 13.28
N ARG A 72 -5.77 -20.83 13.65
CA ARG A 72 -6.45 -21.52 14.73
C ARG A 72 -5.92 -21.19 16.12
N HIS A 73 -4.62 -20.96 16.23
CA HIS A 73 -3.93 -20.95 17.51
C HIS A 73 -3.31 -19.59 17.84
N HIS A 74 -3.30 -18.64 16.91
CA HIS A 74 -2.74 -17.31 17.10
C HIS A 74 -3.81 -16.23 17.10
N ASP A 75 -3.89 -15.49 18.20
CA ASP A 75 -4.63 -14.26 18.36
C ASP A 75 -3.71 -13.05 18.07
N GLU A 76 -4.03 -12.32 17.01
CA GLU A 76 -3.24 -11.17 16.55
C GLU A 76 -3.30 -9.99 17.54
N GLY A 77 -4.40 -9.84 18.29
CA GLY A 77 -4.60 -8.77 19.25
C GLY A 77 -3.71 -8.94 20.48
N VAL A 78 -3.71 -10.15 21.05
CA VAL A 78 -2.84 -10.49 22.20
C VAL A 78 -1.37 -10.33 21.80
N HIS A 79 -0.98 -10.85 20.63
CA HIS A 79 0.38 -10.73 20.12
C HIS A 79 0.81 -9.27 19.87
N SER A 80 -0.04 -8.47 19.21
CA SER A 80 0.29 -7.07 18.93
C SER A 80 0.41 -6.23 20.19
N SER A 81 -0.38 -6.53 21.23
CA SER A 81 -0.34 -5.81 22.50
C SER A 81 0.95 -6.07 23.30
N GLY A 82 1.50 -7.28 23.18
CA GLY A 82 2.73 -7.68 23.87
C GLY A 82 4.00 -7.48 23.06
N ALA A 83 3.92 -6.96 21.83
CA ALA A 83 5.08 -6.86 20.95
C ALA A 83 6.08 -5.80 21.45
N PRO A 84 7.38 -6.14 21.59
CA PRO A 84 8.40 -5.18 22.00
C PRO A 84 8.64 -4.11 20.92
N ARG A 85 9.17 -2.95 21.33
CA ARG A 85 9.39 -1.79 20.44
C ARG A 85 10.66 -1.96 19.61
N GLU A 86 11.67 -2.62 20.18
CA GLU A 86 12.97 -2.83 19.57
C GLU A 86 12.86 -3.78 18.36
N PRO A 87 13.37 -3.41 17.17
CA PRO A 87 13.16 -4.19 15.94
C PRO A 87 13.66 -5.64 16.01
N ILE A 88 14.82 -5.86 16.64
CA ILE A 88 15.42 -7.19 16.78
C ILE A 88 14.62 -8.04 17.78
N ALA A 89 14.24 -7.46 18.92
CA ALA A 89 13.40 -8.13 19.91
C ALA A 89 12.04 -8.51 19.30
N ARG A 90 11.44 -7.62 18.50
CA ARG A 90 10.17 -7.89 17.80
C ARG A 90 10.31 -9.02 16.78
N ALA A 91 11.37 -9.02 15.98
CA ALA A 91 11.62 -10.11 15.05
C ALA A 91 11.80 -11.46 15.76
N CYS A 92 12.48 -11.47 16.92
CA CYS A 92 12.61 -12.67 17.75
C CYS A 92 11.25 -13.10 18.32
N TYR A 93 10.47 -12.16 18.85
CA TYR A 93 9.13 -12.37 19.39
C TYR A 93 8.17 -13.00 18.36
N ASP A 94 8.15 -12.47 17.14
CA ASP A 94 7.37 -12.99 16.03
C ASP A 94 7.80 -14.42 15.64
N ALA A 95 9.11 -14.68 15.60
CA ALA A 95 9.67 -15.99 15.27
C ALA A 95 9.39 -17.06 16.35
N ILE A 96 9.40 -16.65 17.63
CA ILE A 96 9.04 -17.48 18.78
C ILE A 96 7.55 -17.85 18.72
N GLU A 97 6.68 -16.88 18.46
CA GLU A 97 5.25 -17.12 18.32
C GLU A 97 4.93 -18.04 17.13
N GLN A 98 5.63 -17.86 16.00
CA GLN A 98 5.54 -18.79 14.89
C GLN A 98 5.88 -20.22 15.29
N THR A 99 6.97 -20.38 16.05
CA THR A 99 7.42 -21.68 16.53
C THR A 99 6.39 -22.33 17.45
N ARG A 100 5.68 -21.54 18.29
CA ARG A 100 4.64 -22.04 19.20
C ARG A 100 3.49 -22.71 18.46
N TYR A 101 2.84 -22.00 17.53
CA TYR A 101 1.68 -22.57 16.83
C TYR A 101 2.09 -23.72 15.89
N GLU A 102 3.30 -23.69 15.33
CA GLU A 102 3.86 -24.81 14.56
C GLU A 102 4.13 -26.03 15.44
N ALA A 103 4.67 -25.84 16.65
CA ALA A 103 4.93 -26.91 17.62
C ALA A 103 3.63 -27.59 18.10
N LEU A 104 2.56 -26.82 18.32
CA LEU A 104 1.22 -27.38 18.62
C LEU A 104 0.73 -28.33 17.52
N GLY A 105 0.97 -27.99 16.25
CA GLY A 105 0.64 -28.85 15.12
C GLY A 105 1.54 -30.08 15.03
N ALA A 106 2.84 -29.90 15.20
CA ALA A 106 3.85 -30.95 15.08
C ALA A 106 3.74 -32.03 16.19
N THR A 107 3.38 -31.64 17.41
CA THR A 107 3.19 -32.55 18.54
C THR A 107 1.93 -33.39 18.40
N ARG A 108 0.86 -32.82 17.83
CA ARG A 108 -0.45 -33.48 17.69
C ARG A 108 -0.58 -34.33 16.42
N TYR A 109 0.14 -33.99 15.34
CA TYR A 109 0.00 -34.65 14.05
C TYR A 109 1.34 -34.94 13.38
N SER A 110 1.73 -36.22 13.33
CA SER A 110 2.99 -36.66 12.72
C SER A 110 3.13 -36.31 11.23
N GLY A 111 2.02 -36.27 10.49
CA GLY A 111 2.00 -35.83 9.09
C GLY A 111 2.31 -34.34 8.94
N ILE A 112 1.74 -33.50 9.80
CA ILE A 112 2.00 -32.05 9.83
C ILE A 112 3.44 -31.81 10.26
N ARG A 113 3.95 -32.54 11.26
CA ARG A 113 5.36 -32.49 11.67
C ARG A 113 6.31 -32.68 10.48
N ALA A 114 6.09 -33.70 9.65
CA ALA A 114 6.92 -33.93 8.46
C ALA A 114 6.81 -32.81 7.41
N ASN A 115 5.62 -32.23 7.22
CA ASN A 115 5.40 -31.13 6.30
C ASN A 115 6.07 -29.83 6.79
N LEU A 116 5.90 -29.50 8.08
CA LEU A 116 6.54 -28.36 8.73
C LEU A 116 8.06 -28.46 8.68
N THR A 117 8.63 -29.64 8.92
CA THR A 117 10.08 -29.88 8.74
C THR A 117 10.52 -29.57 7.31
N SER A 118 9.74 -29.96 6.30
CA SER A 118 10.05 -29.62 4.89
C SER A 118 9.96 -28.11 4.62
N ALA A 119 9.06 -27.38 5.29
CA ALA A 119 8.96 -25.93 5.17
C ALA A 119 10.11 -25.20 5.91
N VAL A 120 10.53 -25.69 7.07
CA VAL A 120 11.73 -25.20 7.77
C VAL A 120 12.97 -25.45 6.90
N GLU A 121 13.10 -26.64 6.32
CA GLU A 121 14.12 -26.97 5.32
C GLU A 121 14.03 -26.15 4.03
N MET A 122 12.96 -25.42 3.76
CA MET A 122 12.95 -24.43 2.69
C MET A 122 13.39 -23.05 3.19
N ARG A 123 12.81 -22.58 4.31
CA ARG A 123 13.09 -21.24 4.88
C ARG A 123 14.56 -21.04 5.22
N THR A 124 15.18 -22.01 5.89
CA THR A 124 16.59 -21.88 6.28
C THR A 124 17.55 -21.96 5.07
N ALA A 125 17.07 -22.22 3.85
CA ALA A 125 17.92 -22.41 2.66
C ALA A 125 18.37 -21.05 2.12
N SER A 126 17.40 -20.14 2.12
CA SER A 126 17.54 -18.75 1.75
C SER A 126 18.06 -17.88 2.90
N ASP A 127 18.01 -18.37 4.14
CA ASP A 127 18.37 -17.62 5.34
C ASP A 127 19.90 -17.43 5.47
N PRO A 128 20.37 -16.24 5.91
CA PRO A 128 21.80 -15.98 6.15
C PRO A 128 22.48 -16.96 7.12
N ILE A 129 21.74 -17.60 8.04
CA ILE A 129 22.29 -18.56 9.01
C ILE A 129 23.00 -19.74 8.33
N ALA A 130 22.58 -20.12 7.12
CA ALA A 130 23.20 -21.22 6.38
C ALA A 130 24.57 -20.87 5.79
N ARG A 131 24.96 -19.59 5.82
CA ARG A 131 26.23 -19.07 5.28
C ARG A 131 27.07 -18.36 6.35
N ALA A 132 26.61 -18.32 7.60
CA ALA A 132 27.32 -17.65 8.68
C ALA A 132 28.63 -18.39 9.02
N THR A 133 29.72 -17.66 9.12
CA THR A 133 31.04 -18.19 9.55
C THR A 133 31.47 -17.69 10.92
N GLU A 134 30.77 -16.68 11.46
CA GLU A 134 31.04 -16.05 12.76
C GLU A 134 29.72 -15.81 13.50
N ALA A 135 29.75 -15.79 14.84
CA ALA A 135 28.57 -15.62 15.69
C ALA A 135 27.81 -14.30 15.41
N SER A 136 28.52 -13.22 15.08
CA SER A 136 27.94 -11.90 14.74
C SER A 136 27.11 -11.90 13.46
N GLN A 137 27.30 -12.88 12.58
CA GLN A 137 26.59 -13.02 11.31
C GLN A 137 25.31 -13.86 11.43
N VAL A 138 25.10 -14.50 12.59
CA VAL A 138 23.97 -15.39 12.83
C VAL A 138 22.71 -14.56 13.10
N PRO A 139 21.64 -14.69 12.29
CA PRO A 139 20.37 -14.04 12.59
C PRO A 139 19.77 -14.61 13.88
N LEU A 140 19.76 -13.80 14.93
CA LEU A 140 19.25 -14.19 16.25
C LEU A 140 17.79 -14.69 16.22
N PRO A 141 16.84 -14.06 15.48
CA PRO A 141 15.47 -14.58 15.37
C PRO A 141 15.41 -16.01 14.82
N THR A 142 16.20 -16.30 13.78
CA THR A 142 16.25 -17.62 13.15
C THR A 142 16.88 -18.63 14.09
N ALA A 143 18.00 -18.29 14.75
CA ALA A 143 18.65 -19.18 15.71
C ALA A 143 17.73 -19.54 16.89
N LEU A 144 17.07 -18.55 17.50
CA LEU A 144 16.11 -18.76 18.60
C LEU A 144 14.94 -19.64 18.16
N SER A 145 14.36 -19.40 16.98
CA SER A 145 13.25 -20.21 16.48
C SER A 145 13.63 -21.69 16.27
N LEU A 146 14.86 -21.96 15.78
CA LEU A 146 15.35 -23.31 15.55
C LEU A 146 15.68 -24.04 16.85
N MET A 147 16.29 -23.36 17.82
CA MET A 147 16.57 -23.90 19.16
C MET A 147 15.27 -24.19 19.92
N LEU A 148 14.31 -23.26 19.87
CA LEU A 148 13.00 -23.45 20.49
C LEU A 148 12.24 -24.60 19.82
N ARG A 149 12.26 -24.71 18.48
CA ARG A 149 11.65 -25.84 17.76
C ARG A 149 12.26 -27.17 18.21
N GLU A 150 13.59 -27.25 18.32
CA GLU A 150 14.29 -28.44 18.79
C GLU A 150 13.85 -28.84 20.20
N ALA A 151 13.76 -27.88 21.12
CA ALA A 151 13.30 -28.11 22.49
C ALA A 151 11.83 -28.56 22.57
N LEU A 152 10.93 -27.92 21.81
CA LEU A 152 9.49 -28.16 21.89
C LEU A 152 9.03 -29.43 21.16
N THR A 153 9.69 -29.78 20.05
CA THR A 153 9.25 -30.89 19.17
C THR A 153 10.18 -32.09 19.19
N GLY A 154 11.42 -31.92 19.69
CA GLY A 154 12.49 -32.90 19.62
C GLY A 154 13.01 -33.15 18.20
N ASP A 155 12.61 -32.35 17.21
CA ASP A 155 13.15 -32.43 15.86
C ASP A 155 14.54 -31.78 15.80
N PRO A 156 15.53 -32.43 15.17
CA PRO A 156 16.85 -31.85 15.05
C PRO A 156 16.83 -30.58 14.19
N ILE A 157 17.80 -29.71 14.45
CA ILE A 157 18.07 -28.54 13.62
C ILE A 157 18.52 -29.01 12.22
N PRO A 158 18.02 -28.36 11.13
CA PRO A 158 18.44 -28.68 9.77
C PRO A 158 19.96 -28.64 9.60
N GLU A 159 20.55 -29.62 8.89
CA GLU A 159 22.01 -29.80 8.78
C GLU A 159 22.76 -28.52 8.41
N ARG A 160 22.27 -27.80 7.39
CA ARG A 160 22.88 -26.56 6.89
C ARG A 160 22.89 -25.39 7.87
N ALA A 161 22.08 -25.44 8.92
CA ALA A 161 21.96 -24.38 9.92
C ALA A 161 22.55 -24.79 11.26
N ARG A 162 22.98 -26.06 11.40
CA ARG A 162 23.55 -26.58 12.63
C ARG A 162 24.79 -25.80 13.04
N GLU A 163 25.73 -25.59 12.12
CA GLU A 163 26.95 -24.82 12.40
C GLU A 163 26.64 -23.39 12.85
N GLY A 164 25.74 -22.69 12.16
CA GLY A 164 25.34 -21.32 12.53
C GLY A 164 24.63 -21.24 13.88
N VAL A 165 23.76 -22.20 14.21
CA VAL A 165 23.13 -22.24 15.54
C VAL A 165 24.14 -22.58 16.63
N ASP A 166 25.05 -23.53 16.38
CA ASP A 166 26.04 -23.95 17.37
C ASP A 166 27.02 -22.81 17.76
N MET A 167 27.22 -21.82 16.88
CA MET A 167 28.02 -20.62 17.18
C MET A 167 27.41 -19.73 18.29
N VAL A 168 26.08 -19.70 18.41
CA VAL A 168 25.34 -18.85 19.37
C VAL A 168 24.65 -19.65 20.48
N ARG A 169 24.62 -20.98 20.35
CA ARG A 169 23.90 -21.90 21.25
C ARG A 169 24.35 -21.76 22.70
N GLU A 170 25.65 -21.76 22.97
CA GLU A 170 26.18 -21.72 24.34
C GLU A 170 25.77 -20.42 25.06
N GLU A 171 25.84 -19.28 24.37
CA GLU A 171 25.44 -17.98 24.91
C GLU A 171 23.94 -17.92 25.17
N ILE A 172 23.13 -18.39 24.23
CA ILE A 172 21.66 -18.41 24.36
C ILE A 172 21.23 -19.37 25.48
N GLU A 173 21.80 -20.58 25.56
CA GLU A 173 21.46 -21.55 26.61
C GLU A 173 21.86 -21.04 28.01
N ALA A 174 22.99 -20.33 28.13
CA ALA A 174 23.43 -19.73 29.38
C ALA A 174 22.46 -18.64 29.90
N LYS A 175 21.86 -17.87 29.00
CA LYS A 175 20.96 -16.76 29.34
C LYS A 175 19.48 -17.14 29.40
N ALA A 176 19.01 -17.98 28.47
CA ALA A 176 17.60 -18.24 28.18
C ALA A 176 17.18 -19.73 28.28
N GLY A 177 18.08 -20.64 28.65
CA GLY A 177 17.80 -22.08 28.65
C GLY A 177 16.66 -22.51 29.60
N MET A 178 16.50 -21.84 30.74
CA MET A 178 15.40 -22.10 31.68
C MET A 178 14.04 -21.60 31.17
N ASP A 179 14.03 -20.52 30.39
CA ASP A 179 12.81 -19.96 29.80
C ASP A 179 12.28 -20.88 28.71
N ILE A 180 13.16 -21.40 27.85
CA ILE A 180 12.83 -22.36 26.79
C ILE A 180 12.18 -23.63 27.38
N ALA A 181 12.67 -24.12 28.52
CA ALA A 181 12.06 -25.26 29.21
C ALA A 181 10.66 -24.92 29.76
N SER A 182 10.50 -23.73 30.34
CA SER A 182 9.24 -23.25 30.93
C SER A 182 8.17 -22.97 29.86
N MET A 183 8.58 -22.58 28.65
CA MET A 183 7.71 -22.41 27.49
C MET A 183 7.04 -23.71 27.03
N ALA A 184 7.69 -24.86 27.21
CA ALA A 184 7.14 -26.16 26.82
C ALA A 184 5.84 -26.50 27.57
N ASP A 185 5.75 -26.08 28.83
CA ASP A 185 4.58 -26.32 29.69
C ASP A 185 3.40 -25.39 29.36
N ASN A 186 3.62 -24.30 28.61
CA ASN A 186 2.63 -23.25 28.33
C ASN A 186 2.25 -23.14 26.85
N LEU A 187 2.46 -24.19 26.04
CA LEU A 187 2.22 -24.14 24.58
C LEU A 187 0.78 -23.80 24.19
N GLU A 188 -0.20 -24.23 24.98
CA GLU A 188 -1.63 -24.06 24.68
C GLU A 188 -2.20 -22.69 25.09
N ASP A 189 -1.51 -21.96 25.98
CA ASP A 189 -1.91 -20.62 26.44
C ASP A 189 -0.99 -19.56 25.82
N GLN A 190 -1.51 -18.87 24.81
CA GLN A 190 -0.76 -17.84 24.09
C GLN A 190 -0.32 -16.69 25.01
N SER A 191 -1.16 -16.25 25.95
CA SER A 191 -0.85 -15.12 26.82
C SER A 191 0.27 -15.46 27.79
N ALA A 192 0.22 -16.67 28.38
CA ALA A 192 1.27 -17.16 29.26
C ALA A 192 2.59 -17.37 28.50
N PHE A 193 2.52 -17.95 27.29
CA PHE A 193 3.69 -18.17 26.45
C PHE A 193 4.36 -16.86 26.02
N GLN A 194 3.57 -15.84 25.68
CA GLN A 194 4.09 -14.54 25.27
C GLN A 194 4.75 -13.77 26.41
N LYS A 195 4.28 -13.91 27.65
CA LYS A 195 4.97 -13.36 28.83
C LYS A 195 6.34 -14.00 29.01
N LEU A 196 6.42 -15.33 28.91
CA LEU A 196 7.69 -16.05 28.94
C LEU A 196 8.61 -15.67 27.77
N ALA A 197 8.04 -15.36 26.60
CA ALA A 197 8.82 -14.87 25.46
C ALA A 197 9.43 -13.50 25.75
N LEU A 198 8.68 -12.58 26.38
CA LEU A 198 9.21 -11.29 26.78
C LEU A 198 10.29 -11.41 27.86
N ASP A 199 10.10 -12.28 28.85
CA ASP A 199 11.10 -12.54 29.90
C ASP A 199 12.39 -13.15 29.31
N MET A 200 12.26 -14.07 28.35
CA MET A 200 13.39 -14.62 27.61
C MET A 200 14.14 -13.54 26.82
N LEU A 201 13.42 -12.62 26.16
CA LEU A 201 14.04 -11.50 25.44
C LEU A 201 14.76 -10.52 26.38
N ARG A 202 14.23 -10.32 27.60
CA ARG A 202 14.89 -9.55 28.67
C ARG A 202 16.18 -10.23 29.12
N HIS A 203 16.17 -11.53 29.37
CA HIS A 203 17.38 -12.29 29.75
C HIS A 203 18.45 -12.30 28.66
N LEU A 204 18.06 -12.15 27.39
CA LEU A 204 18.97 -12.01 26.25
C LEU A 204 19.47 -10.57 26.05
N ASP A 205 19.14 -9.63 26.94
CA ASP A 205 19.49 -8.21 26.88
C ASP A 205 18.96 -7.52 25.60
N LEU A 206 17.86 -8.03 25.01
CA LEU A 206 17.27 -7.51 23.78
C LEU A 206 16.22 -6.42 24.02
N THR A 207 15.71 -6.33 25.25
CA THR A 207 14.74 -5.33 25.70
C THR A 207 15.27 -4.64 26.95
N LEU A 208 15.01 -3.35 27.07
CA LEU A 208 15.37 -2.61 28.28
C LEU A 208 14.54 -3.11 29.48
N PRO A 209 15.11 -3.22 30.69
CA PRO A 209 14.32 -3.44 31.89
C PRO A 209 13.29 -2.30 32.01
N GLU A 210 12.01 -2.65 32.07
CA GLU A 210 11.01 -1.69 32.52
C GLU A 210 11.26 -1.44 34.01
N ASP A 211 11.71 -0.24 34.36
CA ASP A 211 11.64 0.22 35.75
C ASP A 211 10.17 0.14 36.17
N ALA A 212 9.90 -0.73 37.14
CA ALA A 212 8.60 -0.90 37.73
C ALA A 212 8.20 0.37 38.48
N GLU A 213 7.33 1.19 37.91
CA GLU A 213 6.51 2.18 38.62
C GLU A 213 5.34 2.64 37.73
N ASP A 214 4.18 2.00 37.87
CA ASP A 214 2.95 2.72 38.20
C ASP A 214 1.97 1.79 38.94
N SER A 215 2.26 1.61 40.23
CA SER A 215 1.26 1.26 41.22
C SER A 215 0.91 2.55 41.99
N GLY A 216 0.06 3.37 41.39
CA GLY A 216 -0.58 4.52 42.02
C GLY A 216 -2.01 4.17 42.45
N ASP A 217 -2.15 3.77 43.70
CA ASP A 217 -3.41 3.68 44.44
C ASP A 217 -4.00 5.10 44.57
N ASP A 218 -5.20 5.35 44.04
CA ASP A 218 -6.05 6.46 44.50
C ASP A 218 -7.41 5.91 44.89
N THR A 219 -7.60 5.86 46.20
CA THR A 219 -8.82 5.48 46.89
C THR A 219 -9.66 6.74 47.13
N GLY A 220 -10.89 6.75 46.65
CA GLY A 220 -11.85 7.85 46.83
C GLY A 220 -13.31 7.39 46.73
N GLU A 221 -13.77 6.72 47.81
CA GLU A 221 -15.12 6.63 48.40
C GLU A 221 -16.40 6.82 47.53
N ASP A 222 -17.16 5.71 47.45
CA ASP A 222 -18.57 5.49 47.84
C ASP A 222 -19.69 6.43 47.32
N GLU A 223 -20.65 5.86 46.58
CA GLU A 223 -22.05 5.74 47.02
C GLU A 223 -22.90 4.93 46.02
N GLY A 224 -23.48 3.82 46.52
CA GLY A 224 -24.94 3.64 46.45
C GLY A 224 -25.61 2.93 45.26
N GLU A 225 -25.98 1.67 45.52
CA GLU A 225 -27.23 1.00 45.10
C GLU A 225 -27.34 0.35 43.70
N ALA A 226 -27.26 -0.98 43.71
CA ALA A 226 -28.07 -1.86 42.86
C ALA A 226 -29.55 -1.83 43.33
N PRO A 227 -30.52 -2.25 42.50
CA PRO A 227 -30.84 -3.68 42.50
C PRO A 227 -31.19 -4.29 41.13
N GLU A 228 -31.15 -5.61 41.17
CA GLU A 228 -31.51 -6.64 40.18
C GLU A 228 -32.96 -6.58 39.66
N GLU A 229 -33.20 -7.25 38.52
CA GLU A 229 -34.37 -8.08 38.14
C GLU A 229 -34.37 -8.24 36.60
N ASP A 230 -34.71 -9.33 35.93
CA ASP A 230 -34.85 -10.76 36.23
C ASP A 230 -35.00 -11.45 34.85
N GLU A 231 -34.64 -12.73 34.73
CA GLU A 231 -34.86 -13.53 33.51
C GLU A 231 -36.36 -13.87 33.34
N THR A 232 -36.92 -13.77 32.12
CA THR A 232 -38.01 -14.64 31.64
C THR A 232 -37.95 -14.81 30.12
N GLY A 233 -38.25 -16.01 29.63
CA GLY A 233 -38.11 -16.42 28.22
C GLY A 233 -39.43 -16.60 27.44
N GLU A 234 -39.25 -17.29 26.31
CA GLU A 234 -40.20 -17.89 25.32
C GLU A 234 -40.54 -17.10 24.03
N ASP A 235 -39.96 -17.62 22.93
CA ASP A 235 -40.47 -17.91 21.57
C ASP A 235 -41.58 -17.08 20.90
N GLU A 236 -41.32 -16.55 19.69
CA GLU A 236 -41.84 -17.08 18.38
C GLU A 236 -41.44 -16.20 17.16
N GLN A 237 -41.04 -16.90 16.08
CA GLN A 237 -41.02 -16.64 14.62
C GLN A 237 -41.46 -15.26 14.06
N ASP A 238 -40.66 -14.63 13.19
CA ASP A 238 -40.65 -14.77 11.70
C ASP A 238 -40.01 -13.53 11.00
N GLU A 239 -39.43 -13.80 9.82
CA GLU A 239 -38.99 -12.96 8.69
C GLU A 239 -38.88 -11.41 8.79
N GLY A 240 -37.74 -10.89 8.29
CA GLY A 240 -37.72 -9.68 7.46
C GLY A 240 -36.76 -8.54 7.84
N ASP A 241 -35.63 -8.48 7.13
CA ASP A 241 -35.03 -7.29 6.50
C ASP A 241 -35.18 -5.91 7.19
N ALA A 242 -34.11 -5.43 7.84
CA ALA A 242 -33.66 -4.02 7.79
C ALA A 242 -32.46 -3.78 8.73
N GLU A 243 -31.45 -3.08 8.22
CA GLU A 243 -30.42 -2.35 8.99
C GLU A 243 -31.05 -1.44 10.06
N PRO A 244 -30.34 -1.07 11.14
CA PRO A 244 -29.68 0.24 11.09
C PRO A 244 -28.36 0.40 11.88
N GLN A 245 -27.50 1.23 11.29
CA GLN A 245 -26.75 2.35 11.88
C GLN A 245 -25.73 2.09 13.01
N SER A 246 -24.46 2.19 12.60
CA SER A 246 -23.33 2.59 13.42
C SER A 246 -23.44 4.06 13.84
N SER A 247 -23.41 4.32 15.15
CA SER A 247 -23.09 5.62 15.75
C SER A 247 -21.64 5.62 16.21
N GLU A 248 -20.80 6.35 15.48
CA GLU A 248 -19.47 6.76 15.92
C GLU A 248 -19.61 7.84 17.01
N ILE A 249 -18.83 7.72 18.09
CA ILE A 249 -18.46 8.87 18.93
C ILE A 249 -16.94 8.89 19.00
N ALA A 250 -16.40 9.95 18.41
CA ALA A 250 -15.01 10.34 18.44
C ALA A 250 -14.63 10.96 19.79
N GLY A 251 -13.35 10.81 20.16
CA GLY A 251 -12.70 11.57 21.22
C GLY A 251 -11.21 11.69 20.92
N GLU A 252 -10.79 12.84 20.40
CA GLU A 252 -9.40 13.27 20.30
C GLU A 252 -8.74 13.42 21.68
N PRO A 253 -7.41 13.36 21.75
CA PRO A 253 -6.68 14.50 22.33
C PRO A 253 -5.51 14.93 21.42
N ALA A 254 -5.38 16.22 21.10
CA ALA A 254 -4.84 17.31 21.93
C ALA A 254 -3.30 17.28 22.04
N GLN A 255 -2.71 18.22 21.31
CA GLN A 255 -1.29 18.60 21.33
C GLN A 255 -0.87 19.18 22.69
N GLY A 256 0.37 18.90 23.09
CA GLY A 256 1.09 19.60 24.15
C GLY A 256 2.58 19.65 23.81
N GLU A 257 3.07 20.86 23.56
CA GLU A 257 4.49 21.22 23.35
C GLU A 257 5.31 21.09 24.63
N SER A 258 6.61 20.75 24.52
CA SER A 258 7.71 21.56 25.09
C SER A 258 9.10 20.98 24.79
N ASP A 259 10.00 21.91 24.48
CA ASP A 259 11.42 21.79 24.14
C ASP A 259 12.31 21.20 25.23
N ALA A 260 13.44 20.59 24.80
CA ALA A 260 14.76 20.83 25.40
C ALA A 260 15.89 20.32 24.47
N ASP A 261 16.65 21.27 23.93
CA ASP A 261 17.96 21.08 23.31
C ASP A 261 18.99 20.45 24.26
N THR A 262 19.93 19.67 23.72
CA THR A 262 21.34 19.74 24.15
C THR A 262 22.28 19.21 23.07
N ASP A 263 23.20 20.08 22.65
CA ASP A 263 24.38 19.83 21.83
C ASP A 263 25.37 18.83 22.47
N GLY A 264 26.15 18.17 21.62
CA GLY A 264 27.34 17.42 21.99
C GLY A 264 28.17 17.01 20.77
N GLU A 265 29.08 17.89 20.35
CA GLU A 265 30.18 17.60 19.41
C GLU A 265 31.19 16.60 19.98
N GLU A 266 31.87 15.90 19.05
CA GLU A 266 33.25 15.33 19.05
C GLU A 266 33.18 13.99 18.30
N GLY A 267 33.96 13.68 17.25
CA GLY A 267 35.29 14.12 16.86
C GLY A 267 36.10 12.85 16.55
N GLY A 268 36.58 12.66 15.32
CA GLY A 268 37.39 11.48 14.99
C GLY A 268 37.61 11.24 13.49
N GLU A 269 38.55 11.96 12.90
CA GLU A 269 39.16 11.66 11.61
C GLU A 269 40.03 10.39 11.69
N GLN A 270 39.99 9.52 10.67
CA GLN A 270 41.14 8.65 10.33
C GLN A 270 41.17 8.23 8.85
N GLU A 271 42.17 8.80 8.18
CA GLU A 271 43.01 8.39 7.04
C GLU A 271 42.47 7.50 5.89
N MET A 272 42.57 8.08 4.69
CA MET A 272 42.53 7.44 3.38
C MET A 272 43.81 6.64 3.06
N GLY A 273 43.65 5.48 2.42
CA GLY A 273 44.69 4.78 1.68
C GLY A 273 44.23 4.48 0.24
N GLU A 274 44.99 4.94 -0.74
CA GLU A 274 44.77 4.79 -2.18
C GLU A 274 45.05 3.35 -2.69
N GLY A 275 44.22 2.88 -3.63
CA GLY A 275 44.46 1.71 -4.47
C GLY A 275 43.45 1.62 -5.61
N ASP A 276 43.89 1.95 -6.84
CA ASP A 276 43.12 2.04 -8.09
C ASP A 276 42.79 0.64 -8.71
N PRO A 277 41.95 0.50 -9.76
CA PRO A 277 40.75 -0.34 -9.73
C PRO A 277 40.82 -1.55 -10.67
N ALA A 278 39.99 -2.56 -10.40
CA ALA A 278 39.67 -3.61 -11.37
C ALA A 278 38.15 -3.72 -11.54
N ASP A 279 37.75 -3.54 -12.79
CA ASP A 279 36.43 -3.62 -13.39
C ASP A 279 35.87 -5.05 -13.31
N ASP A 280 34.68 -5.21 -12.72
CA ASP A 280 33.63 -6.10 -13.23
C ASP A 280 32.29 -5.78 -12.53
N GLY A 281 31.22 -5.73 -13.32
CA GLY A 281 29.98 -5.03 -13.00
C GLY A 281 29.10 -5.63 -11.91
N GLU A 282 28.51 -4.76 -11.10
CA GLU A 282 27.33 -5.06 -10.29
C GLU A 282 26.33 -3.89 -10.36
N GLU A 283 25.08 -4.26 -10.61
CA GLU A 283 23.91 -3.41 -10.60
C GLU A 283 23.78 -2.72 -9.24
N GLY A 284 23.92 -1.39 -9.24
CA GLY A 284 23.87 -0.59 -8.02
C GLY A 284 22.55 -0.78 -7.26
N MET A 285 22.66 -1.42 -6.09
CA MET A 285 21.68 -1.33 -5.01
C MET A 285 21.43 0.15 -4.70
N GLN A 286 20.21 0.63 -4.97
CA GLN A 286 19.80 1.97 -4.53
C GLN A 286 19.73 1.98 -2.99
N PRO A 287 20.41 2.92 -2.31
CA PRO A 287 20.34 3.00 -0.86
C PRO A 287 18.96 3.47 -0.42
N VAL A 288 18.28 2.66 0.38
CA VAL A 288 17.05 3.04 1.09
C VAL A 288 17.42 4.13 2.11
N ARG A 289 16.94 5.36 1.90
CA ARG A 289 17.20 6.48 2.81
C ARG A 289 16.29 6.39 4.04
N PRO A 290 16.83 6.54 5.26
CA PRO A 290 16.03 6.73 6.46
C PRO A 290 15.24 8.02 6.40
N ASN A 291 13.97 7.93 6.80
CA ASN A 291 13.02 9.03 6.90
C ASN A 291 13.49 10.01 8.01
N ARG A 292 14.23 11.07 7.67
CA ARG A 292 14.53 12.18 8.60
C ARG A 292 13.48 13.28 8.44
N PRO A 293 12.95 13.86 9.54
CA PRO A 293 12.16 15.09 9.46
C PRO A 293 13.08 16.21 8.95
N TRP A 294 12.70 16.86 7.85
CA TRP A 294 13.48 17.95 7.25
C TRP A 294 12.93 19.30 7.70
N THR A 295 13.85 20.20 8.05
CA THR A 295 13.64 21.58 8.47
C THR A 295 13.06 22.46 7.35
N ASP A 296 12.40 23.55 7.73
CA ASP A 296 11.73 24.47 6.81
C ASP A 296 12.58 24.90 5.62
N LEU A 297 11.94 24.90 4.43
CA LEU A 297 12.53 25.37 3.18
C LEU A 297 12.78 26.89 3.26
N PRO A 298 13.93 27.39 2.79
CA PRO A 298 14.15 28.82 2.65
C PRO A 298 13.07 29.46 1.75
N GLU A 299 12.49 30.59 2.16
CA GLU A 299 11.48 31.32 1.38
C GLU A 299 11.95 31.69 -0.05
N GLU A 300 13.25 31.62 -0.32
CA GLU A 300 13.92 31.90 -1.60
C GLU A 300 14.30 30.66 -2.43
N PHE A 301 13.71 29.47 -2.19
CA PHE A 301 14.01 28.30 -3.04
C PHE A 301 13.51 28.51 -4.48
N ASP A 302 14.42 28.85 -5.40
CA ASP A 302 14.14 29.09 -6.82
C ASP A 302 14.59 27.91 -7.67
N TYR A 303 13.63 27.17 -8.22
CA TYR A 303 13.88 26.02 -9.06
C TYR A 303 14.33 26.46 -10.46
N LYS A 304 15.36 25.82 -10.99
CA LYS A 304 15.95 26.10 -12.30
C LYS A 304 16.20 24.80 -13.05
N HIS A 305 16.17 24.87 -14.36
CA HIS A 305 16.64 23.82 -15.25
C HIS A 305 17.78 24.38 -16.10
N PHE A 306 18.76 23.54 -16.43
CA PHE A 306 19.90 23.96 -17.23
C PHE A 306 19.48 24.29 -18.68
N THR A 307 18.69 23.40 -19.29
CA THR A 307 18.13 23.60 -20.63
C THR A 307 16.86 22.78 -20.80
N ASP A 308 15.92 23.28 -21.61
CA ASP A 308 14.69 22.62 -22.04
C ASP A 308 14.79 22.07 -23.48
N LYS A 309 15.94 22.30 -24.15
CA LYS A 309 16.13 22.02 -25.58
C LYS A 309 15.92 20.54 -25.95
N PHE A 310 16.19 19.64 -25.02
CA PHE A 310 16.15 18.19 -25.24
C PHE A 310 14.89 17.53 -24.68
N ASP A 311 14.04 18.31 -24.02
CA ASP A 311 12.76 17.85 -23.50
C ASP A 311 11.79 17.56 -24.64
N GLU A 312 10.98 16.53 -24.48
CA GLU A 312 10.02 16.13 -25.50
C GLU A 312 8.62 15.88 -24.93
N VAL A 313 7.62 16.26 -25.72
CA VAL A 313 6.22 15.87 -25.53
C VAL A 313 5.84 15.01 -26.73
N VAL A 314 5.53 13.73 -26.48
CA VAL A 314 5.32 12.73 -27.53
C VAL A 314 3.99 12.00 -27.34
N GLU A 315 3.36 11.60 -28.43
CA GLU A 315 2.17 10.76 -28.39
C GLU A 315 2.57 9.28 -28.35
N ALA A 316 1.78 8.45 -27.67
CA ALA A 316 2.09 7.03 -27.52
C ALA A 316 2.38 6.27 -28.85
N PRO A 317 1.67 6.53 -29.97
CA PRO A 317 1.96 5.88 -31.26
C PRO A 317 3.32 6.26 -31.87
N GLU A 318 3.94 7.36 -31.45
CA GLU A 318 5.25 7.79 -31.97
C GLU A 318 6.40 7.04 -31.28
N LEU A 319 6.16 6.51 -30.07
CA LEU A 319 7.14 5.77 -29.31
C LEU A 319 7.21 4.30 -29.71
N CYS A 320 6.12 3.72 -30.22
CA CYS A 320 5.98 2.27 -30.38
C CYS A 320 5.11 1.93 -31.60
N ASP A 321 5.54 0.95 -32.39
CA ASP A 321 4.85 0.52 -33.60
C ASP A 321 3.47 -0.08 -33.28
N HIS A 322 2.52 0.04 -34.21
CA HIS A 322 1.15 -0.41 -33.99
C HIS A 322 1.02 -1.90 -33.63
N GLU A 323 1.85 -2.77 -34.20
CA GLU A 323 1.83 -4.21 -33.86
C GLU A 323 2.30 -4.49 -32.44
N GLU A 324 3.34 -3.78 -31.97
CA GLU A 324 3.86 -3.90 -30.62
C GLU A 324 2.84 -3.35 -29.61
N LEU A 325 2.22 -2.19 -29.91
CA LEU A 325 1.13 -1.63 -29.11
C LEU A 325 -0.06 -2.59 -28.99
N ASP A 326 -0.44 -3.28 -30.06
CA ASP A 326 -1.54 -4.26 -30.02
C ASP A 326 -1.19 -5.48 -29.14
N ARG A 327 0.08 -5.93 -29.13
CA ARG A 327 0.55 -6.99 -28.23
C ARG A 327 0.55 -6.55 -26.77
N LEU A 328 1.13 -5.39 -26.49
CA LEU A 328 1.16 -4.81 -25.13
C LEU A 328 -0.26 -4.55 -24.62
N ARG A 329 -1.17 -4.10 -25.49
CA ARG A 329 -2.57 -3.95 -25.14
C ARG A 329 -3.24 -5.27 -24.81
N SER A 330 -2.96 -6.33 -25.58
CA SER A 330 -3.50 -7.66 -25.32
C SER A 330 -3.03 -8.21 -23.97
N TYR A 331 -1.77 -7.92 -23.59
CA TYR A 331 -1.24 -8.23 -22.27
C TYR A 331 -2.01 -7.50 -21.16
N LEU A 332 -2.20 -6.17 -21.29
CA LEU A 332 -3.00 -5.38 -20.34
C LEU A 332 -4.46 -5.87 -20.26
N ASP A 333 -5.06 -6.24 -21.39
CA ASP A 333 -6.43 -6.79 -21.44
C ASP A 333 -6.56 -8.13 -20.69
N SER A 334 -5.51 -8.96 -20.73
CA SER A 334 -5.51 -10.23 -19.99
C SER A 334 -5.57 -10.02 -18.49
N GLN A 335 -4.90 -8.98 -17.98
CA GLN A 335 -4.95 -8.59 -16.57
C GLN A 335 -6.31 -7.96 -16.20
N LEU A 336 -6.95 -7.25 -17.13
CA LEU A 336 -8.27 -6.63 -16.94
C LEU A 336 -9.44 -7.63 -16.91
N ALA A 337 -9.27 -8.84 -17.45
CA ALA A 337 -10.36 -9.80 -17.66
C ALA A 337 -11.11 -10.16 -16.36
N GLY A 338 -10.39 -10.31 -15.24
CA GLY A 338 -10.99 -10.60 -13.93
C GLY A 338 -11.71 -9.41 -13.27
N LEU A 339 -11.45 -8.18 -13.72
CA LEU A 339 -11.87 -6.95 -13.05
C LEU A 339 -13.09 -6.28 -13.70
N GLN A 340 -13.63 -6.84 -14.79
CA GLN A 340 -14.75 -6.24 -15.53
C GLN A 340 -16.01 -6.05 -14.68
N GLY A 341 -16.27 -6.95 -13.73
CA GLY A 341 -17.40 -6.86 -12.79
C GLY A 341 -17.27 -5.69 -11.82
N ILE A 342 -16.04 -5.34 -11.42
CA ILE A 342 -15.77 -4.16 -10.59
C ILE A 342 -16.09 -2.90 -11.40
N VAL A 343 -15.53 -2.75 -12.60
CA VAL A 343 -15.74 -1.57 -13.47
C VAL A 343 -17.22 -1.23 -13.68
N THR A 344 -18.06 -2.24 -13.90
CA THR A 344 -19.49 -2.01 -14.12
C THR A 344 -20.19 -1.51 -12.86
N ARG A 345 -19.88 -2.08 -11.69
CA ARG A 345 -20.39 -1.59 -10.41
C ARG A 345 -19.91 -0.17 -10.11
N LEU A 346 -18.64 0.12 -10.38
CA LEU A 346 -18.02 1.43 -10.21
C LEU A 346 -18.71 2.49 -11.07
N ALA A 347 -18.85 2.23 -12.36
CA ALA A 347 -19.54 3.11 -13.28
C ALA A 347 -20.98 3.38 -12.84
N ASN A 348 -21.72 2.34 -12.45
CA ASN A 348 -23.10 2.51 -11.99
C ASN A 348 -23.21 3.28 -10.66
N ARG A 349 -22.23 3.14 -9.75
CA ARG A 349 -22.21 3.89 -8.48
C ARG A 349 -21.88 5.36 -8.71
N LEU A 350 -20.85 5.66 -9.52
CA LEU A 350 -20.48 7.02 -9.87
C LEU A 350 -21.58 7.72 -10.68
N GLN A 351 -22.12 7.04 -11.69
CA GLN A 351 -23.22 7.55 -12.51
C GLN A 351 -24.45 7.88 -11.65
N ARG A 352 -24.84 7.00 -10.71
CA ARG A 352 -25.95 7.27 -9.79
C ARG A 352 -25.69 8.49 -8.91
N ARG A 353 -24.48 8.67 -8.39
CA ARG A 353 -24.14 9.86 -7.58
C ARG A 353 -24.11 11.15 -8.41
N LEU A 354 -23.54 11.12 -9.60
CA LEU A 354 -23.55 12.28 -10.52
C LEU A 354 -24.98 12.63 -10.96
N MET A 355 -25.81 11.62 -11.24
CA MET A 355 -27.24 11.83 -11.52
C MET A 355 -28.01 12.36 -10.30
N ALA A 356 -27.67 11.92 -9.08
CA ALA A 356 -28.27 12.46 -7.87
C ALA A 356 -27.95 13.95 -7.67
N GLN A 357 -26.79 14.42 -8.12
CA GLN A 357 -26.46 15.86 -8.16
C GLN A 357 -27.17 16.61 -9.28
N GLN A 358 -27.54 15.92 -10.36
CA GLN A 358 -28.41 16.46 -11.41
C GLN A 358 -29.90 16.45 -11.02
N ASN A 359 -30.28 15.85 -9.88
CA ASN A 359 -31.67 15.85 -9.47
C ASN A 359 -32.13 17.28 -9.18
N ARG A 360 -33.09 17.69 -10.01
CA ARG A 360 -33.79 18.97 -9.98
C ARG A 360 -34.27 19.27 -8.56
N SER A 361 -33.72 20.34 -7.97
CA SER A 361 -34.29 20.90 -6.74
C SER A 361 -35.45 21.81 -7.10
N TRP A 362 -36.53 21.73 -6.32
CA TRP A 362 -37.69 22.59 -6.47
C TRP A 362 -37.69 23.61 -5.33
N ASP A 363 -37.72 24.89 -5.68
CA ASP A 363 -38.01 25.94 -4.70
C ASP A 363 -39.53 26.04 -4.58
N PHE A 364 -40.06 25.73 -3.39
CA PHE A 364 -41.49 25.82 -3.06
C PHE A 364 -41.82 27.21 -2.50
N ASP A 365 -43.11 27.49 -2.28
CA ASP A 365 -43.56 28.78 -1.74
C ASP A 365 -43.15 29.98 -2.61
N GLN A 366 -43.18 29.84 -3.93
CA GLN A 366 -42.85 30.94 -4.84
C GLN A 366 -44.09 31.73 -5.24
N GLU A 367 -43.93 33.03 -5.49
CA GLU A 367 -45.01 33.93 -5.94
C GLU A 367 -45.37 33.71 -7.42
N GLU A 368 -44.46 33.12 -8.19
CA GLU A 368 -44.59 32.83 -9.62
C GLU A 368 -43.89 31.51 -9.98
N GLY A 369 -44.31 30.85 -11.06
CA GLY A 369 -43.74 29.56 -11.50
C GLY A 369 -44.79 28.52 -11.90
N LEU A 370 -44.43 27.24 -11.78
CA LEU A 370 -45.35 26.12 -11.98
C LEU A 370 -46.24 25.96 -10.75
N LEU A 371 -47.53 25.73 -10.94
CA LEU A 371 -48.46 25.57 -9.82
C LEU A 371 -48.15 24.27 -9.05
N ASP A 372 -47.98 24.34 -7.73
CA ASP A 372 -47.81 23.15 -6.90
C ASP A 372 -49.17 22.43 -6.72
N ALA A 373 -49.32 21.27 -7.36
CA ALA A 373 -50.55 20.48 -7.31
C ALA A 373 -50.96 20.09 -5.88
N ALA A 374 -50.00 19.91 -4.96
CA ALA A 374 -50.29 19.61 -3.56
C ALA A 374 -50.93 20.79 -2.81
N ARG A 375 -50.72 22.01 -3.32
CA ARG A 375 -51.21 23.27 -2.72
C ARG A 375 -52.34 23.90 -3.52
N LEU A 376 -52.85 23.21 -4.54
CA LEU A 376 -53.97 23.64 -5.37
C LEU A 376 -55.19 24.05 -4.54
N THR A 377 -55.47 23.33 -3.45
CA THR A 377 -56.56 23.62 -2.51
C THR A 377 -56.44 25.03 -1.89
N ARG A 378 -55.21 25.51 -1.65
CA ARG A 378 -54.94 26.84 -1.06
C ARG A 378 -55.26 27.97 -2.03
N VAL A 379 -55.04 27.76 -3.34
CA VAL A 379 -55.41 28.70 -4.41
C VAL A 379 -56.92 28.92 -4.43
N VAL A 380 -57.70 27.86 -4.19
CA VAL A 380 -59.17 27.91 -4.18
C VAL A 380 -59.71 28.55 -2.89
N ILE A 381 -59.14 28.20 -1.74
CA ILE A 381 -59.66 28.62 -0.42
C ILE A 381 -59.15 30.02 -0.01
N SER A 382 -57.97 30.44 -0.48
CA SER A 382 -57.35 31.71 -0.08
C SER A 382 -56.58 32.36 -1.25
N PRO A 383 -57.31 32.98 -2.20
CA PRO A 383 -56.73 33.53 -3.43
C PRO A 383 -55.72 34.67 -3.23
N GLY A 384 -55.64 35.26 -2.04
CA GLY A 384 -54.71 36.34 -1.70
C GLY A 384 -53.33 35.89 -1.23
N HIS A 385 -53.02 34.59 -1.23
CA HIS A 385 -51.72 34.06 -0.84
C HIS A 385 -50.89 33.67 -2.05
N ALA A 386 -49.85 34.46 -2.33
CA ALA A 386 -49.01 34.34 -3.52
C ALA A 386 -48.14 33.06 -3.57
N LEU A 387 -47.80 32.46 -2.42
CA LEU A 387 -46.82 31.37 -2.28
C LEU A 387 -47.35 29.97 -2.64
N SER A 388 -48.02 29.83 -3.80
CA SER A 388 -48.60 28.55 -4.26
C SER A 388 -47.89 27.97 -5.49
N TYR A 389 -46.80 28.61 -5.94
CA TYR A 389 -46.01 28.16 -7.07
C TYR A 389 -44.71 27.50 -6.61
N LYS A 390 -44.15 26.70 -7.51
CA LYS A 390 -42.82 26.12 -7.41
C LYS A 390 -42.03 26.45 -8.66
N VAL A 391 -40.75 26.74 -8.49
CA VAL A 391 -39.83 26.99 -9.60
C VAL A 391 -38.83 25.84 -9.64
N GLU A 392 -38.59 25.33 -10.84
CA GLU A 392 -37.55 24.34 -11.06
C GLU A 392 -36.20 25.07 -11.03
N ARG A 393 -35.31 24.68 -10.12
CA ARG A 393 -33.95 25.18 -10.09
C ARG A 393 -33.13 24.32 -11.03
N ASP A 394 -32.63 24.94 -12.10
CA ASP A 394 -31.64 24.32 -12.97
C ASP A 394 -30.31 24.25 -12.21
N THR A 395 -29.92 23.05 -11.80
CA THR A 395 -28.58 22.80 -11.28
C THR A 395 -27.65 22.68 -12.49
N GLU A 396 -26.83 23.71 -12.76
CA GLU A 396 -25.78 23.60 -13.76
C GLU A 396 -24.74 22.57 -13.29
N PHE A 397 -24.77 21.37 -13.88
CA PHE A 397 -23.67 20.44 -13.76
C PHE A 397 -22.45 21.09 -14.41
N LYS A 398 -21.49 21.54 -13.58
CA LYS A 398 -20.29 22.21 -14.08
C LYS A 398 -19.59 21.30 -15.10
N ASP A 399 -19.34 21.82 -16.29
CA ASP A 399 -18.57 21.11 -17.31
C ASP A 399 -17.21 20.74 -16.69
N THR A 400 -16.93 19.43 -16.62
CA THR A 400 -15.81 18.90 -15.83
C THR A 400 -14.84 18.14 -16.73
N VAL A 401 -13.57 18.43 -16.54
CA VAL A 401 -12.45 17.71 -17.14
C VAL A 401 -11.54 17.14 -16.05
N VAL A 402 -11.13 15.88 -16.24
CA VAL A 402 -10.20 15.17 -15.36
C VAL A 402 -8.95 14.81 -16.15
N THR A 403 -7.77 15.19 -15.65
CA THR A 403 -6.48 14.77 -16.22
C THR A 403 -5.83 13.77 -15.27
N LEU A 404 -5.52 12.57 -15.77
CA LEU A 404 -4.73 11.57 -15.07
C LEU A 404 -3.26 11.75 -15.46
N LEU A 405 -2.40 12.08 -14.50
CA LEU A 405 -0.95 12.17 -14.68
C LEU A 405 -0.28 10.96 -14.01
N ILE A 406 0.36 10.11 -14.80
CA ILE A 406 0.88 8.82 -14.33
C ILE A 406 2.40 8.86 -14.33
N ASP A 407 2.99 8.45 -13.21
CA ASP A 407 4.42 8.29 -13.09
C ASP A 407 4.88 7.06 -13.88
N ASN A 408 5.81 7.28 -14.80
CA ASN A 408 6.47 6.24 -15.57
C ASN A 408 7.94 6.06 -15.08
N SER A 409 8.18 6.24 -13.78
CA SER A 409 9.47 6.00 -13.13
C SER A 409 9.87 4.52 -13.08
N GLY A 410 11.15 4.27 -12.85
CA GLY A 410 11.74 2.94 -12.74
C GLY A 410 11.29 2.19 -11.50
N SER A 411 10.92 2.89 -10.43
CA SER A 411 10.33 2.29 -9.22
C SER A 411 8.93 1.72 -9.51
N MET A 412 8.22 2.26 -10.50
CA MET A 412 6.92 1.75 -10.94
C MET A 412 7.00 0.40 -11.68
N ARG A 413 8.20 -0.13 -11.98
CA ARG A 413 8.35 -1.35 -12.78
C ARG A 413 7.62 -2.57 -12.19
N GLY A 414 7.08 -3.40 -13.07
CA GLY A 414 6.39 -4.62 -12.70
C GLY A 414 4.95 -4.34 -12.26
N ARG A 415 4.61 -4.71 -11.02
CA ARG A 415 3.23 -4.64 -10.52
C ARG A 415 2.69 -3.19 -10.43
N PRO A 416 3.43 -2.18 -9.91
CA PRO A 416 2.89 -0.84 -9.73
C PRO A 416 2.39 -0.18 -11.03
N ILE A 417 3.17 -0.25 -12.11
CA ILE A 417 2.77 0.30 -13.40
C ILE A 417 1.57 -0.45 -13.99
N SER A 418 1.47 -1.77 -13.79
CA SER A 418 0.27 -2.53 -14.18
C SER A 418 -0.96 -2.04 -13.42
N ILE A 419 -0.85 -1.81 -12.11
CA ILE A 419 -1.91 -1.23 -11.30
C ILE A 419 -2.28 0.16 -11.83
N ALA A 420 -1.30 1.04 -12.11
CA ALA A 420 -1.52 2.38 -12.64
C ALA A 420 -2.27 2.34 -13.99
N ALA A 421 -1.81 1.51 -14.92
CA ALA A 421 -2.40 1.38 -16.25
C ALA A 421 -3.84 0.86 -16.18
N ILE A 422 -4.10 -0.15 -15.34
CA ILE A 422 -5.43 -0.70 -15.11
C ILE A 422 -6.33 0.37 -14.46
N SER A 423 -5.82 1.08 -13.45
CA SER A 423 -6.55 2.15 -12.76
C SER A 423 -6.97 3.24 -13.73
N ALA A 424 -6.03 3.72 -14.55
CA ALA A 424 -6.28 4.74 -15.54
C ALA A 424 -7.31 4.29 -16.58
N ASP A 425 -7.23 3.04 -17.05
CA ASP A 425 -8.21 2.47 -17.97
C ASP A 425 -9.62 2.44 -17.35
N ILE A 426 -9.73 1.92 -16.12
CA ILE A 426 -11.01 1.83 -15.38
C ILE A 426 -11.60 3.22 -15.14
N LEU A 427 -10.80 4.16 -14.67
CA LEU A 427 -11.22 5.53 -14.37
C LEU A 427 -11.66 6.27 -15.63
N ALA A 428 -10.85 6.26 -16.68
CA ALA A 428 -11.20 6.94 -17.93
C ALA A 428 -12.49 6.37 -18.55
N ARG A 429 -12.65 5.03 -18.56
CA ARG A 429 -13.90 4.40 -19.02
C ARG A 429 -15.10 4.80 -18.19
N THR A 430 -14.93 4.93 -16.87
CA THR A 430 -16.01 5.22 -15.93
C THR A 430 -16.43 6.69 -16.02
N LEU A 431 -15.46 7.60 -16.06
CA LEU A 431 -15.69 9.05 -16.19
C LEU A 431 -16.33 9.41 -17.53
N GLU A 432 -15.84 8.85 -18.65
CA GLU A 432 -16.44 9.09 -19.97
C GLU A 432 -17.88 8.58 -20.06
N ARG A 433 -18.20 7.45 -19.43
CA ARG A 433 -19.59 6.95 -19.34
C ARG A 433 -20.52 7.92 -18.60
N CYS A 434 -19.95 8.72 -17.69
CA CYS A 434 -20.67 9.73 -16.94
C CYS A 434 -20.66 11.11 -17.63
N GLY A 435 -20.13 11.22 -18.86
CA GLY A 435 -20.06 12.48 -19.61
C GLY A 435 -18.91 13.41 -19.21
N VAL A 436 -17.97 12.95 -18.38
CA VAL A 436 -16.80 13.73 -17.94
C VAL A 436 -15.65 13.52 -18.93
N LYS A 437 -15.08 14.62 -19.45
CA LYS A 437 -13.92 14.53 -20.34
C LYS A 437 -12.69 14.10 -19.56
N THR A 438 -11.91 13.17 -20.12
CA THR A 438 -10.75 12.60 -19.43
C THR A 438 -9.50 12.65 -20.30
N GLU A 439 -8.41 13.23 -19.80
CA GLU A 439 -7.06 13.19 -20.41
C GLU A 439 -6.17 12.18 -19.65
N ILE A 440 -5.29 11.47 -20.35
CA ILE A 440 -4.32 10.54 -19.73
C ILE A 440 -2.93 10.89 -20.23
N LEU A 441 -2.09 11.27 -19.27
CA LEU A 441 -0.72 11.72 -19.46
C LEU A 441 0.24 10.82 -18.67
N GLY A 442 1.46 10.67 -19.16
CA GLY A 442 2.57 10.03 -18.47
C GLY A 442 3.78 10.95 -18.42
N PHE A 443 4.66 10.74 -17.44
CA PHE A 443 5.92 11.46 -17.36
C PHE A 443 7.06 10.54 -16.92
N THR A 444 8.22 10.74 -17.53
CA THR A 444 9.49 10.10 -17.18
C THR A 444 10.63 10.93 -17.78
N THR A 445 11.87 10.47 -17.68
CA THR A 445 13.02 11.05 -18.38
C THR A 445 13.32 10.31 -19.68
N ARG A 446 13.96 11.01 -20.63
CA ARG A 446 14.37 10.41 -21.90
C ARG A 446 15.48 9.37 -21.69
N ALA A 447 16.41 9.67 -20.80
CA ALA A 447 17.59 8.86 -20.50
C ALA A 447 17.80 8.72 -18.99
N TRP A 448 18.55 7.68 -18.62
CA TRP A 448 19.09 7.56 -17.27
C TRP A 448 20.27 8.50 -17.10
N LYS A 449 20.43 9.05 -15.91
CA LYS A 449 21.60 9.83 -15.50
C LYS A 449 21.88 11.02 -16.43
N GLY A 450 20.85 11.81 -16.72
CA GLY A 450 21.01 13.18 -17.22
C GLY A 450 21.02 13.39 -18.74
N GLY A 451 21.04 12.33 -19.56
CA GLY A 451 20.88 12.46 -21.02
C GLY A 451 21.75 13.53 -21.68
N GLN A 452 21.19 14.24 -22.66
CA GLN A 452 21.89 15.28 -23.41
C GLN A 452 22.04 16.59 -22.62
N SER A 453 21.11 16.89 -21.70
CA SER A 453 21.19 18.06 -20.83
C SER A 453 22.46 18.03 -19.96
N ARG A 454 22.79 16.86 -19.39
CA ARG A 454 24.04 16.66 -18.65
C ARG A 454 25.26 16.76 -19.55
N GLU A 455 25.23 16.17 -20.75
CA GLU A 455 26.35 16.26 -21.70
C GLU A 455 26.62 17.71 -22.13
N ALA A 456 25.57 18.49 -22.40
CA ALA A 456 25.69 19.91 -22.73
C ALA A 456 26.27 20.72 -21.55
N TRP A 457 25.81 20.46 -20.33
CA TRP A 457 26.36 21.08 -19.13
C TRP A 457 27.85 20.78 -18.91
N LEU A 458 28.26 19.53 -19.17
CA LEU A 458 29.67 19.13 -19.13
C LEU A 458 30.48 19.85 -20.21
N ALA A 459 29.93 19.99 -21.42
CA ALA A 459 30.56 20.68 -22.53
C ALA A 459 30.72 22.19 -22.29
N ASP A 460 29.76 22.81 -21.59
CA ASP A 460 29.77 24.23 -21.21
C ASP A 460 30.68 24.55 -20.01
N GLY A 461 31.48 23.58 -19.56
CA GLY A 461 32.48 23.78 -18.51
C GLY A 461 31.93 23.69 -17.09
N ARG A 462 30.80 23.00 -16.89
CA ARG A 462 30.19 22.74 -15.57
C ARG A 462 29.87 24.03 -14.79
N PRO A 463 29.03 24.93 -15.34
CA PRO A 463 28.56 26.09 -14.58
C PRO A 463 27.94 25.65 -13.25
N ALA A 464 28.20 26.43 -12.18
CA ALA A 464 27.67 26.18 -10.84
C ALA A 464 26.14 26.34 -10.81
N ASP A 465 25.50 25.62 -9.88
CA ASP A 465 24.05 25.62 -9.66
C ASP A 465 23.22 25.43 -10.95
N PRO A 466 23.48 24.36 -11.73
CA PRO A 466 22.83 24.18 -13.03
C PRO A 466 21.34 23.87 -12.95
N GLY A 467 20.83 23.53 -11.76
CA GLY A 467 19.46 23.05 -11.60
C GLY A 467 19.27 21.68 -12.23
N ARG A 468 18.09 21.41 -12.80
CA ARG A 468 17.80 20.15 -13.50
C ARG A 468 18.79 19.88 -14.64
N LEU A 469 19.29 18.64 -14.69
CA LEU A 469 20.25 18.16 -15.68
C LEU A 469 19.77 16.97 -16.52
N ASN A 470 18.50 16.55 -16.47
CA ASN A 470 18.01 15.43 -17.28
C ASN A 470 16.90 15.85 -18.23
N ASP A 471 16.88 15.23 -19.41
CA ASP A 471 15.90 15.47 -20.47
C ASP A 471 14.54 14.89 -20.08
N LEU A 472 13.49 15.70 -20.11
CA LEU A 472 12.13 15.25 -19.81
C LEU A 472 11.48 14.54 -20.99
N ARG A 473 10.66 13.54 -20.68
CA ARG A 473 9.76 12.89 -21.62
C ARG A 473 8.35 12.90 -21.06
N HIS A 474 7.51 13.70 -21.66
CA HIS A 474 6.09 13.76 -21.38
C HIS A 474 5.31 13.00 -22.45
N ILE A 475 4.43 12.10 -22.03
CA ILE A 475 3.73 11.17 -22.90
C ILE A 475 2.24 11.48 -22.88
N ILE A 476 1.64 11.64 -24.05
CA ILE A 476 0.19 11.76 -24.20
C ILE A 476 -0.35 10.39 -24.62
N TYR A 477 -1.01 9.70 -23.68
CA TYR A 477 -1.69 8.43 -23.98
C TYR A 477 -3.06 8.65 -24.60
N LYS A 478 -3.78 9.66 -24.11
CA LYS A 478 -5.14 10.01 -24.55
C LYS A 478 -5.39 11.50 -24.35
N LYS A 479 -5.85 12.19 -25.39
CA LYS A 479 -6.29 13.59 -25.28
C LYS A 479 -7.69 13.69 -24.65
N ALA A 480 -8.01 14.82 -24.00
CA ALA A 480 -9.31 15.04 -23.37
C ALA A 480 -10.51 14.83 -24.32
N ASP A 481 -10.41 15.30 -25.57
CA ASP A 481 -11.48 15.20 -26.58
C ASP A 481 -11.43 13.90 -27.40
N GLU A 482 -10.41 13.07 -27.21
CA GLU A 482 -10.30 11.79 -27.90
C GLU A 482 -11.09 10.72 -27.13
N PRO A 483 -12.07 10.02 -27.75
CA PRO A 483 -12.80 8.97 -27.04
C PRO A 483 -11.88 7.82 -26.60
N TRP A 484 -12.10 7.27 -25.41
CA TRP A 484 -11.29 6.16 -24.85
C TRP A 484 -11.12 5.00 -25.84
N ARG A 485 -12.16 4.68 -26.62
CA ARG A 485 -12.11 3.57 -27.61
C ARG A 485 -10.99 3.71 -28.64
N ARG A 486 -10.59 4.94 -28.99
CA ARG A 486 -9.50 5.21 -29.94
C ARG A 486 -8.14 5.14 -29.26
N ALA A 487 -8.02 5.76 -28.08
CA ALA A 487 -6.78 5.76 -27.30
C ALA A 487 -6.52 4.46 -26.53
N ARG A 488 -7.45 3.50 -26.51
CA ARG A 488 -7.35 2.24 -25.75
C ARG A 488 -6.01 1.51 -25.96
N ARG A 489 -5.53 1.47 -27.21
CA ARG A 489 -4.27 0.79 -27.59
C ARG A 489 -3.06 1.48 -26.96
N ASN A 490 -3.08 2.81 -26.90
CA ASN A 490 -1.99 3.63 -26.39
C ASN A 490 -1.66 3.30 -24.93
N LEU A 491 -2.66 2.93 -24.11
CA LEU A 491 -2.44 2.53 -22.72
C LEU A 491 -1.54 1.30 -22.58
N GLY A 492 -1.48 0.43 -23.59
CA GLY A 492 -0.57 -0.72 -23.60
C GLY A 492 0.90 -0.29 -23.53
N LEU A 493 1.25 0.91 -24.02
CA LEU A 493 2.62 1.41 -24.00
C LEU A 493 3.22 1.47 -22.59
N MET A 494 2.42 1.65 -21.54
CA MET A 494 2.91 1.62 -20.15
C MET A 494 3.60 0.30 -19.77
N MET A 495 3.25 -0.80 -20.45
CA MET A 495 3.82 -2.13 -20.23
C MET A 495 5.11 -2.37 -21.03
N ARG A 496 5.58 -1.38 -21.81
CA ARG A 496 6.75 -1.53 -22.64
C ARG A 496 8.03 -1.52 -21.81
N GLU A 497 8.91 -2.48 -22.08
CA GLU A 497 10.25 -2.51 -21.51
C GLU A 497 11.08 -1.28 -21.94
N GLY A 498 11.89 -0.75 -21.03
CA GLY A 498 12.77 0.40 -21.30
C GLY A 498 12.08 1.77 -21.38
N LEU A 499 10.74 1.82 -21.25
CA LEU A 499 10.03 3.09 -21.12
C LEU A 499 10.37 3.77 -19.79
N LEU A 500 10.36 2.98 -18.70
CA LEU A 500 10.37 3.47 -17.33
C LEU A 500 11.77 3.90 -16.87
N LYS A 501 11.96 5.18 -16.55
CA LYS A 501 13.27 5.78 -16.17
C LYS A 501 13.24 6.59 -14.88
N GLU A 502 13.83 7.78 -14.86
CA GLU A 502 13.82 8.68 -13.69
C GLU A 502 12.56 9.57 -13.74
N ASN A 503 12.29 10.29 -12.65
CA ASN A 503 11.09 11.12 -12.50
C ASN A 503 11.40 12.51 -11.93
N ILE A 504 10.73 13.51 -12.51
CA ILE A 504 10.83 14.93 -12.13
C ILE A 504 9.41 15.48 -12.02
N ASP A 505 8.75 15.09 -10.93
CA ASP A 505 7.32 15.25 -10.69
C ASP A 505 6.86 16.71 -10.70
N GLY A 506 7.67 17.63 -10.14
CA GLY A 506 7.33 19.05 -10.08
C GLY A 506 7.13 19.67 -11.47
N GLU A 507 8.00 19.36 -12.44
CA GLU A 507 7.84 19.84 -13.82
C GLU A 507 6.68 19.13 -14.54
N ALA A 508 6.50 17.83 -14.29
CA ALA A 508 5.38 17.08 -14.85
C ALA A 508 4.02 17.62 -14.37
N LEU A 509 3.90 17.99 -13.09
CA LEU A 509 2.72 18.64 -12.52
C LEU A 509 2.43 19.98 -13.19
N LEU A 510 3.44 20.83 -13.34
CA LEU A 510 3.29 22.14 -14.00
C LEU A 510 2.87 21.97 -15.47
N TRP A 511 3.44 20.98 -16.16
CA TRP A 511 3.07 20.66 -17.54
C TRP A 511 1.60 20.23 -17.64
N ALA A 512 1.17 19.25 -16.84
CA ALA A 512 -0.21 18.78 -16.83
C ALA A 512 -1.19 19.88 -16.40
N HIS A 513 -0.83 20.68 -15.40
CA HIS A 513 -1.60 21.82 -14.91
C HIS A 513 -1.80 22.89 -15.99
N THR A 514 -0.73 23.28 -16.68
CA THR A 514 -0.78 24.29 -17.75
C THR A 514 -1.69 23.85 -18.89
N ARG A 515 -1.59 22.57 -19.28
CA ARG A 515 -2.49 21.97 -20.28
C ARG A 515 -3.95 22.02 -19.85
N LEU A 516 -4.20 21.70 -18.58
CA LEU A 516 -5.54 21.67 -18.02
C LEU A 516 -6.14 23.07 -17.88
N LEU A 517 -5.33 24.10 -17.57
CA LEU A 517 -5.78 25.49 -17.54
C LEU A 517 -6.18 26.03 -18.91
N ALA A 518 -5.54 25.58 -19.99
CA ALA A 518 -5.89 25.97 -21.36
C ALA A 518 -7.26 25.45 -21.82
N ARG A 519 -7.90 24.58 -21.03
CA ARG A 519 -9.19 23.99 -21.34
C ARG A 519 -10.38 24.91 -20.99
N PRO A 520 -11.46 24.87 -21.80
CA PRO A 520 -12.63 25.71 -21.59
C PRO A 520 -13.54 25.23 -20.46
N GLU A 521 -13.40 23.97 -20.01
CA GLU A 521 -14.26 23.40 -18.95
C GLU A 521 -14.11 24.17 -17.63
N ASP A 522 -15.24 24.42 -16.94
CA ASP A 522 -15.26 25.21 -15.70
C ASP A 522 -14.50 24.52 -14.58
N ARG A 523 -14.75 23.21 -14.44
CA ARG A 523 -14.20 22.40 -13.37
C ARG A 523 -13.04 21.56 -13.87
N ARG A 524 -11.88 21.74 -13.25
CA ARG A 524 -10.62 21.13 -13.64
C ARG A 524 -10.05 20.30 -12.50
N ILE A 525 -9.88 19.00 -12.71
CA ILE A 525 -9.31 18.08 -11.72
C ILE A 525 -8.04 17.47 -12.31
N LEU A 526 -6.92 17.61 -11.58
CA LEU A 526 -5.66 16.95 -11.87
C LEU A 526 -5.45 15.84 -10.85
N MET A 527 -5.42 14.60 -11.34
CA MET A 527 -5.22 13.40 -10.54
C MET A 527 -3.87 12.77 -10.87
N VAL A 528 -3.00 12.70 -9.88
CA VAL A 528 -1.64 12.16 -9.99
C VAL A 528 -1.65 10.70 -9.52
N ILE A 529 -0.96 9.83 -10.24
CA ILE A 529 -0.74 8.43 -9.86
C ILE A 529 0.77 8.22 -9.82
N SER A 530 1.34 8.07 -8.63
CA SER A 530 2.79 7.94 -8.42
C SER A 530 3.08 6.96 -7.27
N ASP A 531 4.30 6.45 -7.23
CA ASP A 531 4.83 5.60 -6.16
C ASP A 531 5.78 6.34 -5.21
N GLY A 532 5.92 7.67 -5.28
CA GLY A 532 6.58 8.40 -4.19
C GLY A 532 7.29 9.69 -4.55
N ALA A 533 8.58 9.75 -4.21
CA ALA A 533 9.41 10.94 -4.27
C ALA A 533 10.10 11.11 -5.63
N PRO A 534 10.40 12.34 -6.05
CA PRO A 534 11.11 12.58 -7.31
C PRO A 534 12.59 12.18 -7.19
N VAL A 535 13.07 11.39 -8.15
CA VAL A 535 14.45 10.87 -8.20
C VAL A 535 15.03 11.06 -9.60
N ASP A 536 16.04 11.92 -9.69
CA ASP A 536 16.96 12.02 -10.83
C ASP A 536 18.40 12.18 -10.30
N ASP A 537 19.23 11.16 -10.52
CA ASP A 537 20.59 11.05 -9.96
C ASP A 537 21.47 12.23 -10.39
N SER A 538 21.33 12.67 -11.65
CA SER A 538 22.18 13.72 -12.20
C SER A 538 21.90 15.07 -11.58
N THR A 539 20.62 15.44 -11.49
CA THR A 539 20.19 16.68 -10.85
C THR A 539 20.52 16.63 -9.36
N LEU A 540 20.26 15.52 -8.66
CA LEU A 540 20.53 15.41 -7.23
C LEU A 540 22.02 15.40 -6.87
N SER A 541 22.89 14.96 -7.78
CA SER A 541 24.34 14.89 -7.52
C SER A 541 25.05 16.25 -7.54
N VAL A 542 24.48 17.27 -8.19
CA VAL A 542 25.13 18.57 -8.40
C VAL A 542 24.40 19.74 -7.74
N ASN A 543 23.21 19.49 -7.20
CA ASN A 543 22.41 20.50 -6.49
C ASN A 543 22.33 20.17 -4.99
N GLN A 544 21.77 21.09 -4.22
CA GLN A 544 21.52 20.88 -2.79
C GLN A 544 20.61 19.67 -2.53
N ALA A 545 20.75 19.06 -1.35
CA ALA A 545 19.90 17.95 -0.95
C ALA A 545 18.41 18.35 -0.98
N GLY A 546 17.56 17.46 -1.49
CA GLY A 546 16.13 17.71 -1.58
C GLY A 546 15.71 18.68 -2.69
N TYR A 547 16.58 19.03 -3.64
CA TYR A 547 16.27 19.99 -4.72
C TYR A 547 14.95 19.69 -5.47
N LEU A 548 14.77 18.44 -5.90
CA LEU A 548 13.57 18.01 -6.62
C LEU A 548 12.34 17.91 -5.70
N GLU A 549 12.53 17.46 -4.47
CA GLU A 549 11.45 17.35 -3.48
C GLU A 549 10.94 18.73 -3.07
N GLY A 550 11.84 19.69 -2.83
CA GLY A 550 11.52 21.08 -2.54
C GLY A 550 10.76 21.73 -3.68
N HIS A 551 11.15 21.47 -4.94
CA HIS A 551 10.40 21.90 -6.10
C HIS A 551 8.99 21.30 -6.13
N LEU A 552 8.86 19.99 -5.94
CA LEU A 552 7.57 19.31 -5.91
C LEU A 552 6.63 19.91 -4.86
N ARG A 553 7.10 20.08 -3.61
CA ARG A 553 6.32 20.68 -2.52
C ARG A 553 5.86 22.09 -2.84
N LYS A 554 6.75 22.91 -3.43
CA LYS A 554 6.42 24.29 -3.82
C LYS A 554 5.34 24.31 -4.91
N VAL A 555 5.45 23.45 -5.91
CA VAL A 555 4.45 23.34 -6.99
C VAL A 555 3.11 22.88 -6.44
N ILE A 556 3.08 21.84 -5.60
CA ILE A 556 1.84 21.36 -4.97
C ILE A 556 1.20 22.48 -4.14
N GLY A 557 1.97 23.13 -3.27
CA GLY A 557 1.47 24.21 -2.42
C GLY A 557 0.95 25.41 -3.23
N TRP A 558 1.58 25.72 -4.36
CA TRP A 558 1.09 26.75 -5.28
C TRP A 558 -0.22 26.35 -5.97
N ILE A 559 -0.30 25.12 -6.51
CA ILE A 559 -1.51 24.62 -7.18
C ILE A 559 -2.69 24.62 -6.20
N GLU A 560 -2.50 24.10 -4.99
CA GLU A 560 -3.54 23.97 -3.98
C GLU A 560 -4.02 25.31 -3.40
N LYS A 561 -3.13 26.32 -3.28
CA LYS A 561 -3.48 27.62 -2.67
C LYS A 561 -3.96 28.67 -3.67
N GLN A 562 -3.41 28.67 -4.89
CA GLN A 562 -3.58 29.79 -5.82
C GLN A 562 -4.30 29.42 -7.12
N SER A 563 -4.36 28.14 -7.49
CA SER A 563 -4.89 27.72 -8.77
C SER A 563 -6.34 27.21 -8.66
N PRO A 564 -7.17 27.40 -9.71
CA PRO A 564 -8.52 26.86 -9.75
C PRO A 564 -8.58 25.34 -10.01
N VAL A 565 -7.44 24.70 -10.28
CA VAL A 565 -7.33 23.25 -10.51
C VAL A 565 -7.34 22.50 -9.18
N GLN A 566 -8.21 21.50 -9.08
CA GLN A 566 -8.28 20.61 -7.91
C GLN A 566 -7.24 19.50 -8.06
N LEU A 567 -6.32 19.41 -7.11
CA LEU A 567 -5.25 18.42 -7.11
C LEU A 567 -5.59 17.22 -6.21
N VAL A 568 -5.34 16.02 -6.70
CA VAL A 568 -5.60 14.75 -6.02
C VAL A 568 -4.48 13.79 -6.35
N ALA A 569 -4.03 12.98 -5.39
CA ALA A 569 -3.01 11.97 -5.64
C ALA A 569 -3.45 10.55 -5.24
N ILE A 570 -2.95 9.58 -6.00
CA ILE A 570 -3.09 8.15 -5.74
C ILE A 570 -1.69 7.57 -5.61
N GLY A 571 -1.34 7.15 -4.40
CA GLY A 571 -0.08 6.49 -4.09
C GLY A 571 -0.17 4.99 -4.38
N ILE A 572 0.67 4.46 -5.26
CA ILE A 572 0.74 3.00 -5.51
C ILE A 572 1.83 2.39 -4.64
N GLY A 573 1.43 1.57 -3.67
CA GLY A 573 2.36 0.91 -2.75
C GLY A 573 3.05 1.83 -1.75
N HIS A 574 2.82 3.15 -1.84
CA HIS A 574 3.53 4.16 -1.08
C HIS A 574 2.59 5.27 -0.61
N ASP A 575 2.90 5.82 0.57
CA ASP A 575 2.13 6.89 1.17
C ASP A 575 2.52 8.26 0.59
N VAL A 576 1.63 8.81 -0.23
CA VAL A 576 1.78 10.13 -0.88
C VAL A 576 1.11 11.27 -0.09
N THR A 577 0.48 10.98 1.07
CA THR A 577 -0.15 12.01 1.92
C THR A 577 0.85 13.02 2.48
N ARG A 578 2.14 12.67 2.47
CA ARG A 578 3.26 13.54 2.83
C ARG A 578 3.43 14.75 1.92
N TYR A 579 2.91 14.67 0.69
CA TYR A 579 3.03 15.72 -0.33
C TYR A 579 1.69 16.37 -0.64
N TYR A 580 0.63 15.57 -0.79
CA TYR A 580 -0.66 16.03 -1.29
C TYR A 580 -1.71 16.05 -0.16
N LYS A 581 -2.47 17.15 -0.06
CA LYS A 581 -3.53 17.28 0.96
C LYS A 581 -4.66 16.27 0.74
N ARG A 582 -4.98 15.97 -0.53
CA ARG A 582 -6.00 14.99 -0.93
C ARG A 582 -5.32 13.81 -1.60
N ALA A 583 -5.03 12.78 -0.81
CA ALA A 583 -4.29 11.61 -1.27
C ALA A 583 -4.94 10.30 -0.81
N VAL A 584 -4.80 9.27 -1.64
CA VAL A 584 -5.24 7.89 -1.34
C VAL A 584 -4.11 6.94 -1.65
N THR A 585 -3.82 6.01 -0.75
CA THR A 585 -2.85 4.95 -1.01
C THR A 585 -3.58 3.66 -1.40
N ILE A 586 -3.12 3.02 -2.47
CA ILE A 586 -3.64 1.75 -2.96
C ILE A 586 -2.52 0.72 -3.03
N MET A 587 -2.80 -0.48 -2.53
CA MET A 587 -1.91 -1.64 -2.64
C MET A 587 -2.35 -2.58 -3.76
N ASP A 588 -3.65 -2.58 -4.09
CA ASP A 588 -4.22 -3.41 -5.13
C ASP A 588 -5.33 -2.71 -5.93
N VAL A 589 -5.57 -3.20 -7.14
CA VAL A 589 -6.60 -2.68 -8.06
C VAL A 589 -8.01 -2.83 -7.48
N GLU A 590 -8.25 -3.86 -6.68
CA GLU A 590 -9.56 -4.09 -6.06
C GLU A 590 -9.92 -2.99 -5.05
N GLN A 591 -8.92 -2.40 -4.40
CA GLN A 591 -9.09 -1.28 -3.46
C GLN A 591 -9.45 0.04 -4.17
N LEU A 592 -9.18 0.16 -5.48
CA LEU A 592 -9.65 1.31 -6.28
C LEU A 592 -11.18 1.45 -6.21
N GLY A 593 -11.90 0.34 -6.00
CA GLY A 593 -13.35 0.34 -6.14
C GLY A 593 -14.11 1.09 -5.04
N GLY A 594 -13.69 0.95 -3.79
CA GLY A 594 -14.32 1.63 -2.66
C GLY A 594 -13.76 3.05 -2.48
N THR A 595 -12.46 3.11 -2.20
CA THR A 595 -11.79 4.32 -1.69
C THR A 595 -11.70 5.44 -2.72
N ILE A 596 -11.36 5.12 -3.98
CA ILE A 596 -11.24 6.14 -5.02
C ILE A 596 -12.61 6.62 -5.47
N ILE A 597 -13.66 5.79 -5.46
CA ILE A 597 -15.01 6.28 -5.73
C ILE A 597 -15.48 7.22 -4.65
N GLU A 598 -15.25 6.92 -3.38
CA GLU A 598 -15.67 7.81 -2.30
C GLU A 598 -14.94 9.13 -2.36
N GLN A 599 -13.65 9.11 -2.68
CA GLN A 599 -12.85 10.32 -2.88
C GLN A 599 -13.22 11.07 -4.16
N LEU A 600 -13.41 10.38 -5.29
CA LEU A 600 -13.93 10.98 -6.54
C LEU A 600 -15.32 11.57 -6.35
N ALA A 601 -16.21 10.84 -5.69
CA ALA A 601 -17.56 11.34 -5.41
C ALA A 601 -17.53 12.52 -4.45
N GLY A 602 -16.73 12.46 -3.39
CA GLY A 602 -16.49 13.57 -2.48
C GLY A 602 -15.89 14.78 -3.19
N LEU A 603 -15.02 14.57 -4.18
CA LEU A 603 -14.57 15.63 -5.08
C LEU A 603 -15.78 16.20 -5.79
N PHE A 604 -16.59 15.40 -6.50
CA PHE A 604 -17.75 15.90 -7.24
C PHE A 604 -18.79 16.64 -6.37
N GLU A 605 -18.93 16.29 -5.09
CA GLU A 605 -19.90 16.88 -4.14
C GLU A 605 -19.65 18.35 -3.76
N GLY A 606 -18.48 18.91 -4.10
CA GLY A 606 -18.15 20.31 -3.84
C GLY A 606 -17.88 20.58 -2.35
N GLU A 607 -16.98 21.51 -2.05
CA GLU A 607 -16.83 21.98 -0.67
C GLU A 607 -18.14 22.64 -0.26
N LYS A 608 -18.87 22.01 0.67
CA LYS A 608 -19.96 22.68 1.39
C LYS A 608 -19.31 23.83 2.16
N GLY A 609 -19.55 25.05 1.68
CA GLY A 609 -19.07 26.28 2.31
C GLY A 609 -19.66 26.51 3.68
#